data_AF-I0IAM9-F1
#
_entry.id   AF-I0IAM9-F1
#
_cell.length_a   1.000
_cell.length_b   1.000
_cell.length_c   1.000
_cell.angle_alpha   90.00
_cell.angle_beta   90.00
_cell.angle_gamma   90.00
#
_symmetry.space_group_name_H-M   'P 1'
#
loop_
_entity.id
_entity.type
_entity.pdbx_description
1 polymer ?
#
loop_
_entity_poly.entity_id
_entity_poly.type
_entity_poly.pdbx_seq_one_letter_code
_entity_poly.pdbx_strand_id
1 'polypeptide(L)'
;MASPGFAAGGHRPGGSADRSRPNAFDAAVRGAHDRAEARAADEARVAAERFVASAFLLPLMAEARGGALKSDLFGGGFGQDAMAQQLETHLADAVVRGARFPVVDRIVADAAKRGPQP
;
A
#
# COMPACT_ATOMS: atom_id res chain seq x y z
N MET A 1 -27.29 59.63 -61.63
CA MET A 1 -26.47 58.41 -61.75
C MET A 1 -25.21 58.58 -60.92
N ALA A 2 -25.13 57.95 -59.75
CA ALA A 2 -23.91 57.55 -59.05
C ALA A 2 -24.34 56.64 -57.87
N SER A 3 -23.71 55.48 -57.79
CA SER A 3 -24.07 54.29 -57.00
C SER A 3 -23.76 54.41 -55.49
N PRO A 4 -24.35 53.52 -54.65
CA PRO A 4 -24.13 53.49 -53.20
C PRO A 4 -22.88 52.69 -52.79
N GLY A 5 -22.17 53.15 -51.76
CA GLY A 5 -21.09 52.42 -51.11
C GLY A 5 -21.52 51.90 -49.74
N PHE A 6 -21.85 50.60 -49.66
CA PHE A 6 -22.01 49.86 -48.41
C PHE A 6 -20.63 49.36 -47.96
N ALA A 7 -20.14 49.82 -46.81
CA ALA A 7 -18.94 49.28 -46.16
C ALA A 7 -19.35 48.37 -45.01
N ALA A 8 -18.90 47.12 -45.10
CA ALA A 8 -19.23 46.03 -44.22
C ALA A 8 -18.40 46.03 -42.92
N GLY A 9 -19.04 45.55 -41.84
CA GLY A 9 -18.55 44.51 -40.95
C GLY A 9 -17.20 44.69 -40.25
N GLY A 10 -17.23 44.80 -38.91
CA GLY A 10 -16.00 44.67 -38.13
C GLY A 10 -16.17 44.74 -36.61
N HIS A 11 -17.05 43.95 -36.01
CA HIS A 11 -16.96 43.70 -34.57
C HIS A 11 -17.23 42.24 -34.23
N ARG A 12 -16.16 41.50 -33.93
CA ARG A 12 -16.22 40.23 -33.22
C ARG A 12 -15.28 40.30 -32.01
N PRO A 13 -15.80 40.17 -30.78
CA PRO A 13 -14.97 40.08 -29.59
C PRO A 13 -14.39 38.66 -29.52
N GLY A 14 -13.11 38.53 -29.84
CA GLY A 14 -12.36 37.28 -29.80
C GLY A 14 -11.40 37.24 -28.63
N GLY A 15 -11.90 37.43 -27.40
CA GLY A 15 -11.13 37.11 -26.19
C GLY A 15 -11.03 35.60 -26.04
N SER A 16 -10.07 34.98 -26.73
CA SER A 16 -9.72 33.59 -26.48
C SER A 16 -9.08 33.52 -25.12
N ALA A 17 -9.86 33.10 -24.12
CA ALA A 17 -9.37 32.55 -22.88
C ALA A 17 -8.27 31.54 -23.21
N ASP A 18 -7.01 31.96 -23.00
CA ASP A 18 -5.86 31.09 -22.93
C ASP A 18 -6.05 30.23 -21.68
N ARG A 19 -6.88 29.21 -21.85
CA ARG A 19 -7.07 28.13 -20.89
C ARG A 19 -5.73 27.43 -20.84
N SER A 20 -4.89 27.84 -19.88
CA SER A 20 -3.68 27.16 -19.47
C SER A 20 -3.96 25.66 -19.50
N ARG A 21 -3.45 24.99 -20.53
CA ARG A 21 -3.46 23.53 -20.59
C ARG A 21 -2.70 23.08 -19.34
N PRO A 22 -3.28 22.24 -18.47
CA PRO A 22 -2.49 21.66 -17.39
C PRO A 22 -1.30 20.96 -18.05
N ASN A 23 -0.09 21.39 -17.70
CA ASN A 23 1.14 20.87 -18.27
C ASN A 23 1.14 19.35 -18.06
N ALA A 24 1.16 18.58 -19.15
CA ALA A 24 1.15 17.12 -19.09
C ALA A 24 2.31 16.56 -18.24
N PHE A 25 3.41 17.31 -18.16
CA PHE A 25 4.54 17.04 -17.27
C PHE A 25 4.16 17.11 -15.78
N ASP A 26 3.48 18.17 -15.32
CA ASP A 26 3.06 18.30 -13.91
C ASP A 26 2.04 17.23 -13.49
N ALA A 27 1.22 16.78 -14.43
CA ALA A 27 0.33 15.64 -14.22
C ALA A 27 1.11 14.32 -14.13
N ALA A 28 2.13 14.12 -14.98
CA ALA A 28 2.99 12.93 -14.96
C ALA A 28 3.85 12.85 -13.69
N VAL A 29 4.40 13.98 -13.23
CA VAL A 29 5.20 14.06 -12.00
C VAL A 29 4.33 13.76 -10.78
N ARG A 30 3.15 14.37 -10.67
CA ARG A 30 2.20 14.03 -9.58
C ARG A 30 1.81 12.56 -9.58
N GLY A 31 1.46 12.02 -10.75
CA GLY A 31 1.15 10.59 -10.86
C GLY A 31 2.34 9.67 -10.52
N ALA A 32 3.59 10.12 -10.70
CA ALA A 32 4.76 9.39 -10.25
C ALA A 32 4.91 9.42 -8.72
N HIS A 33 4.69 10.58 -8.10
CA HIS A 33 4.70 10.73 -6.65
C HIS A 33 3.58 9.92 -5.97
N ASP A 34 2.35 10.00 -6.47
CA ASP A 34 1.21 9.25 -5.91
C ASP A 34 1.46 7.73 -5.93
N ARG A 35 2.09 7.23 -7.01
CA ARG A 35 2.48 5.82 -7.11
C ARG A 35 3.61 5.44 -6.17
N ALA A 36 4.58 6.33 -5.96
CA ALA A 36 5.66 6.09 -5.01
C ALA A 36 5.14 6.06 -3.58
N GLU A 37 4.22 6.96 -3.23
CA GLU A 37 3.57 7.01 -1.92
C GLU A 37 2.69 5.78 -1.68
N ALA A 38 1.92 5.35 -2.68
CA ALA A 38 1.13 4.12 -2.61
C ALA A 38 2.01 2.88 -2.38
N ARG A 39 3.15 2.77 -3.07
CA ARG A 39 4.10 1.68 -2.85
C ARG A 39 4.70 1.70 -1.44
N ALA A 40 5.09 2.87 -0.95
CA ALA A 40 5.63 3.02 0.40
C ALA A 40 4.58 2.63 1.46
N ALA A 41 3.31 2.98 1.26
CA ALA A 41 2.21 2.59 2.14
C ALA A 41 1.99 1.08 2.14
N ASP A 42 2.03 0.44 0.96
CA ASP A 42 1.91 -1.02 0.84
C ASP A 42 3.08 -1.75 1.51
N GLU A 43 4.31 -1.28 1.32
CA GLU A 43 5.52 -1.83 1.96
C GLU A 43 5.47 -1.70 3.49
N ALA A 44 5.06 -0.53 3.99
CA ALA A 44 4.88 -0.29 5.42
C ALA A 44 3.82 -1.24 6.01
N ARG A 45 2.72 -1.48 5.27
CA ARG A 45 1.70 -2.42 5.69
C ARG A 45 2.22 -3.85 5.75
N VAL A 46 2.93 -4.31 4.73
CA VAL A 46 3.53 -5.66 4.71
C VAL A 46 4.51 -5.85 5.87
N ALA A 47 5.33 -4.83 6.16
CA ALA A 47 6.25 -4.87 7.29
C ALA A 47 5.51 -4.92 8.64
N ALA A 48 4.46 -4.12 8.81
CA ALA A 48 3.63 -4.12 10.01
C ALA A 48 2.92 -5.48 10.22
N GLU A 49 2.39 -6.08 9.16
CA GLU A 49 1.76 -7.41 9.22
C GLU A 49 2.74 -8.48 9.69
N ARG A 50 3.95 -8.52 9.11
CA ARG A 50 5.03 -9.44 9.51
C ARG A 50 5.48 -9.23 10.95
N PHE A 51 5.53 -7.98 11.39
CA PHE A 51 5.85 -7.66 12.78
C PHE A 51 4.79 -8.23 13.72
N VAL A 52 3.50 -8.04 13.40
CA VAL A 52 2.40 -8.59 14.23
C VAL A 52 2.40 -10.12 14.22
N ALA A 53 2.60 -10.74 13.05
CA ALA A 53 2.70 -12.19 12.92
C ALA A 53 3.82 -12.75 13.80
N SER A 54 5.02 -12.16 13.72
CA SER A 54 6.19 -12.65 14.46
C SER A 54 6.16 -12.35 15.95
N ALA A 55 5.62 -11.20 16.36
CA ALA A 55 5.60 -10.79 17.77
C ALA A 55 4.44 -11.41 18.57
N PHE A 56 3.30 -11.70 17.93
CA PHE A 56 2.08 -12.13 18.65
C PHE A 56 1.63 -13.55 18.28
N LEU A 57 1.60 -13.90 17.00
CA LEU A 57 1.03 -15.18 16.57
C LEU A 57 2.04 -16.32 16.69
N LEU A 58 3.27 -16.13 16.21
CA LEU A 58 4.30 -17.18 16.27
C LEU A 58 4.55 -17.68 17.69
N PRO A 59 4.67 -16.84 18.75
CA PRO A 59 4.87 -17.33 20.11
C PRO A 59 3.69 -18.16 20.62
N LEU A 60 2.45 -17.78 20.29
CA LEU A 60 1.26 -18.53 20.68
C LEU A 60 1.19 -19.90 19.98
N MET A 61 1.60 -19.95 18.72
CA MET A 61 1.65 -21.20 17.94
C MET A 61 2.76 -22.13 18.44
N ALA A 62 3.94 -21.57 18.76
CA ALA A 62 5.03 -22.32 19.36
C ALA A 62 4.64 -22.91 20.72
N GLU A 63 3.94 -22.14 21.56
CA GLU A 63 3.42 -22.62 22.85
C GLU A 63 2.36 -23.73 22.66
N ALA A 64 1.44 -23.57 21.71
CA ALA A 64 0.44 -24.58 21.38
C ALA A 64 1.08 -25.90 20.89
N ARG A 65 2.16 -25.80 20.10
CA ARG A 65 2.96 -26.96 19.68
C ARG A 65 3.61 -27.65 20.88
N GLY A 66 4.17 -26.86 21.80
CA GLY A 66 4.81 -27.36 23.01
C GLY A 66 3.84 -28.04 23.99
N GLY A 67 2.59 -27.59 24.05
CA GLY A 67 1.60 -28.06 25.03
C GLY A 67 0.58 -29.09 24.53
N ALA A 68 0.16 -29.05 23.26
CA ALA A 68 -0.97 -29.86 22.75
C ALA A 68 -0.60 -30.87 21.65
N LEU A 69 0.50 -30.66 20.92
CA LEU A 69 0.93 -31.52 19.80
C LEU A 69 2.16 -32.39 20.12
N LYS A 70 2.69 -32.28 21.35
CA LYS A 70 3.74 -33.14 21.89
C LYS A 70 3.16 -34.50 22.32
N SER A 71 2.30 -35.10 21.49
CA SER A 71 2.05 -36.53 21.57
C SER A 71 3.28 -37.24 21.02
N ASP A 72 3.68 -38.36 21.60
CA ASP A 72 4.81 -39.21 21.14
C ASP A 72 4.74 -39.60 19.64
N LEU A 73 3.63 -39.31 18.95
CA LEU A 73 3.41 -39.49 17.51
C LEU A 73 4.07 -38.42 16.62
N PHE A 74 4.39 -37.23 17.14
CA PHE A 74 5.06 -36.15 16.40
C PHE A 74 6.47 -35.83 16.92
N GLY A 75 7.05 -36.69 17.76
CA GLY A 75 8.45 -36.62 18.19
C GLY A 75 9.42 -37.11 17.12
N GLY A 76 9.45 -36.46 15.95
CA GLY A 76 9.94 -37.07 14.70
C GLY A 76 11.10 -36.38 13.98
N GLY A 77 11.98 -35.63 14.66
CA GLY A 77 13.27 -35.20 14.12
C GLY A 77 13.31 -33.85 13.37
N PHE A 78 14.54 -33.36 13.14
CA PHE A 78 14.87 -31.99 12.71
C PHE A 78 14.10 -31.48 11.48
N GLY A 79 13.84 -32.36 10.49
CA GLY A 79 13.11 -31.98 9.28
C GLY A 79 11.64 -31.66 9.53
N GLN A 80 11.02 -32.33 10.51
CA GLN A 80 9.61 -32.11 10.85
C GLN A 80 9.42 -30.79 11.61
N ASP A 81 10.37 -30.45 12.49
CA ASP A 81 10.38 -29.17 13.20
C ASP A 81 10.56 -27.99 12.25
N ALA A 82 11.43 -28.14 11.24
CA ALA A 82 11.63 -27.13 10.20
C ALA A 82 10.36 -26.88 9.37
N MET A 83 9.67 -27.95 8.92
CA MET A 83 8.40 -27.80 8.20
C MET A 83 7.32 -27.16 9.09
N ALA A 84 7.23 -27.57 10.35
CA ALA A 84 6.25 -26.99 11.28
C ALA A 84 6.48 -25.49 11.47
N GLN A 85 7.73 -25.06 11.60
CA GLN A 85 8.08 -23.64 11.71
C GLN A 85 7.71 -22.84 10.45
N GLN A 86 7.94 -23.41 9.26
CA GLN A 86 7.53 -22.77 8.00
C GLN A 86 6.00 -22.68 7.88
N LEU A 87 5.29 -23.76 8.22
CA LEU A 87 3.83 -23.78 8.20
C LEU A 87 3.24 -22.75 9.16
N GLU A 88 3.77 -22.65 10.38
CA GLU A 88 3.34 -21.65 11.35
C GLU A 88 3.59 -20.22 10.87
N THR A 89 4.73 -19.96 10.22
CA THR A 89 5.02 -18.65 9.64
C THR A 89 4.01 -18.30 8.57
N HIS A 90 3.72 -19.23 7.65
CA HIS A 90 2.71 -19.03 6.62
C HIS A 90 1.30 -18.83 7.19
N LEU A 91 0.94 -19.61 8.21
CA LEU A 91 -0.37 -19.52 8.84
C LEU A 91 -0.51 -18.22 9.64
N ALA A 92 0.52 -17.80 10.37
CA ALA A 92 0.55 -16.52 11.08
C ALA A 92 0.37 -15.35 10.10
N ASP A 93 1.11 -15.33 8.98
CA ASP A 93 0.97 -14.30 7.94
C ASP A 93 -0.44 -14.29 7.34
N ALA A 94 -1.01 -15.47 7.06
CA ALA A 94 -2.36 -15.59 6.53
C ALA A 94 -3.43 -15.10 7.52
N VAL A 95 -3.27 -15.42 8.82
CA VAL A 95 -4.17 -14.97 9.88
C VAL A 95 -4.09 -13.45 10.05
N VAL A 96 -2.90 -12.85 10.04
CA VAL A 96 -2.78 -11.38 10.14
C VAL A 96 -3.47 -10.68 8.98
N ARG A 97 -3.25 -11.16 7.75
CA ARG A 97 -3.88 -10.62 6.54
C ARG A 97 -5.39 -10.78 6.56
N GLY A 98 -5.89 -11.96 6.93
CA GLY A 98 -7.32 -12.27 6.94
C GLY A 98 -8.08 -11.55 8.05
N ALA A 99 -7.50 -11.46 9.25
CA ALA A 99 -8.16 -10.87 10.42
C ALA A 99 -8.14 -9.33 10.43
N ARG A 100 -7.32 -8.68 9.60
CA ARG A 100 -7.20 -7.21 9.49
C ARG A 100 -7.05 -6.55 10.86
N PHE A 101 -6.06 -7.01 11.63
CA PHE A 101 -5.86 -6.55 13.00
C PHE A 101 -5.71 -5.01 13.07
N PRO A 102 -6.49 -4.29 13.90
CA PRO A 102 -6.39 -2.83 14.02
C PRO A 102 -5.01 -2.32 14.44
N VAL A 103 -4.21 -3.16 15.10
CA VAL A 103 -2.83 -2.83 15.48
C VAL A 103 -1.93 -2.65 14.25
N VAL A 104 -2.18 -3.37 13.14
CA VAL A 104 -1.44 -3.19 11.88
C VAL A 104 -1.66 -1.77 11.35
N ASP A 105 -2.91 -1.32 11.31
CA ASP A 105 -3.25 0.02 10.83
C ASP A 105 -2.62 1.10 11.71
N ARG A 106 -2.57 0.88 13.03
CA ARG A 106 -1.91 1.80 13.97
C ARG A 106 -0.40 1.87 13.75
N ILE A 107 0.26 0.73 13.52
CA ILE A 107 1.70 0.67 13.23
C ILE A 107 1.99 1.40 11.92
N VAL A 108 1.19 1.18 10.87
CA VAL A 108 1.34 1.88 9.58
C VAL A 108 1.18 3.39 9.75
N ALA A 109 0.15 3.83 10.49
CA ALA A 109 -0.08 5.24 10.76
C ALA A 109 1.06 5.88 11.55
N ASP A 110 1.65 5.16 12.52
CA ASP A 110 2.77 5.66 13.30
C ASP A 110 4.10 5.65 12.52
N ALA A 111 4.30 4.68 11.62
CA ALA A 111 5.44 4.65 10.70
C ALA A 111 5.38 5.82 9.71
N ALA A 112 4.20 6.12 9.15
CA ALA A 112 4.00 7.25 8.25
C ALA A 112 4.32 8.60 8.92
N LYS A 113 3.98 8.76 10.21
CA LYS A 113 4.31 9.98 10.98
C LYS A 113 5.80 10.16 11.24
N ARG A 114 6.56 9.07 11.36
CA ARG A 114 7.98 9.11 11.73
C ARG A 114 8.91 9.36 10.54
N GLY A 115 8.39 9.24 9.32
CA GLY A 115 9.20 9.31 8.09
C GLY A 115 10.19 8.14 7.99
N PRO A 116 10.69 7.84 6.77
CA PRO A 116 11.74 6.84 6.62
C PRO A 116 13.00 7.32 7.36
N GLN A 117 13.39 6.59 8.40
CA GLN A 117 14.70 6.77 9.04
C GLN A 117 15.77 6.15 8.10
N PRO A 118 16.88 6.87 7.85
CA PRO A 118 17.95 6.43 6.94
C PRO A 118 18.69 5.19 7.44
#